data_AF-A0A2W1GWP0-F1
#
_entry.id   AF-A0A2W1GWP0-F1
#
_cell.length_a   1.000
_cell.length_b   1.000
_cell.length_c   1.000
_cell.angle_alpha   90.00
_cell.angle_beta   90.00
_cell.angle_gamma   90.00
#
_symmetry.space_group_name_H-M   'P 1'
#
loop_
_entity.id
_entity.type
_entity.pdbx_description
1 polymer ?
#
loop_
_entity_poly.entity_id
_entity_poly.type
_entity_poly.pdbx_seq_one_letter_code
_entity_poly.pdbx_strand_id
1 'polypeptide(L)'
;MSRPYDNANIEQLQRDADECLLTYGTDFHPEIITSTKGIYVETASGHRMMDFTSGQMSTLIGHGHPEVVKVVNDHAQHLDHLFSGMISPPVINLAKRLTDVAPAGLDKAFFLSTGGESNEAAIRLAKFYTGKFEIVGLAASWHGMTGASLGAQYHAGQTPQQSIGSA
;
A
#
# COMPACT_ATOMS: atom_id res chain seq x y z
N MET A 1 21.82 -17.38 13.44
CA MET A 1 20.54 -17.01 14.08
C MET A 1 19.42 -17.65 13.29
N SER A 2 18.46 -18.29 13.95
CA SER A 2 17.22 -18.75 13.30
C SER A 2 16.43 -17.55 12.80
N ARG A 3 15.76 -17.68 11.65
CA ARG A 3 14.82 -16.65 11.18
C ARG A 3 13.50 -16.80 11.96
N PRO A 4 12.70 -15.72 12.04
CA PRO A 4 11.32 -15.85 12.46
C PRO A 4 10.63 -16.95 11.62
N TYR A 5 9.83 -17.79 12.28
CA TYR A 5 8.96 -18.79 11.63
C TYR A 5 9.65 -20.00 10.94
N ASP A 6 10.93 -20.27 11.20
CA ASP A 6 11.65 -21.46 10.65
C ASP A 6 10.96 -22.80 10.96
N ASN A 7 10.16 -22.89 12.03
CA ASN A 7 9.41 -24.08 12.45
C ASN A 7 7.90 -23.81 12.55
N ALA A 8 7.36 -23.00 11.65
CA ALA A 8 5.94 -22.66 11.64
C ALA A 8 5.04 -23.90 11.49
N ASN A 9 4.02 -24.02 12.34
CA ASN A 9 2.97 -25.02 12.17
C ASN A 9 1.97 -24.56 11.10
N ILE A 10 2.16 -25.03 9.87
CA ILE A 10 1.39 -24.61 8.69
C ILE A 10 -0.11 -24.87 8.87
N GLU A 11 -0.50 -26.06 9.34
CA GLU A 11 -1.91 -26.45 9.51
C GLU A 11 -2.62 -25.60 10.58
N GLN A 12 -1.91 -25.23 11.65
CA GLN A 12 -2.46 -24.32 12.64
C GLN A 12 -2.64 -22.93 12.06
N LEU A 13 -1.63 -22.38 11.37
CA LEU A 13 -1.70 -21.03 10.79
C LEU A 13 -2.78 -20.90 9.72
N GLN A 14 -3.02 -21.96 8.93
CA GLN A 14 -4.12 -21.99 7.96
C GLN A 14 -5.49 -21.98 8.66
N ARG A 15 -5.68 -22.81 9.69
CA ARG A 15 -6.92 -22.79 10.49
C ARG A 15 -7.15 -21.44 11.15
N ASP A 16 -6.12 -20.87 11.75
CA ASP A 16 -6.20 -19.55 12.38
C ASP A 16 -6.58 -18.48 11.34
N ALA A 17 -5.97 -18.53 10.15
CA ALA A 17 -6.31 -17.62 9.05
C ALA A 17 -7.78 -17.73 8.64
N ASP A 18 -8.31 -18.95 8.48
CA ASP A 18 -9.72 -19.18 8.14
C ASP A 18 -10.68 -18.72 9.24
N GLU A 19 -10.27 -18.83 10.51
CA GLU A 19 -11.07 -18.43 11.67
C GLU A 19 -11.10 -16.90 11.88
N CYS A 20 -10.01 -16.19 11.56
CA CYS A 20 -9.84 -14.79 11.97
C CYS A 20 -9.64 -13.77 10.84
N LEU A 21 -9.42 -14.18 9.59
CA LEU A 21 -9.17 -13.25 8.48
C LEU A 21 -10.37 -13.14 7.54
N LEU A 22 -10.71 -11.91 7.19
CA LEU A 22 -11.62 -11.60 6.08
C LEU A 22 -10.82 -11.37 4.80
N THR A 23 -11.33 -11.84 3.68
CA THR A 23 -10.77 -11.50 2.36
C THR A 23 -11.21 -10.09 1.95
N TYR A 24 -10.35 -9.41 1.19
CA TYR A 24 -10.58 -8.02 0.76
C TYR A 24 -10.56 -7.88 -0.76
N GLY A 25 -11.18 -8.85 -1.46
CA GLY A 25 -11.35 -8.86 -2.92
C GLY A 25 -10.41 -9.79 -3.69
N THR A 26 -9.58 -10.56 -3.00
CA THR A 26 -8.79 -11.66 -3.57
C THR A 26 -8.74 -12.81 -2.56
N ASP A 27 -8.66 -14.03 -3.08
CA ASP A 27 -8.36 -15.20 -2.27
C ASP A 27 -6.90 -15.15 -1.82
N PHE A 28 -6.62 -15.66 -0.62
CA PHE A 28 -5.26 -15.80 -0.14
C PHE A 28 -4.54 -16.95 -0.85
N HIS A 29 -3.23 -16.81 -1.01
CA HIS A 29 -2.39 -17.90 -1.49
C HIS A 29 -2.46 -19.08 -0.48
N PRO A 30 -2.59 -20.34 -0.94
CA PRO A 30 -2.80 -21.48 -0.04
C PRO A 30 -1.58 -21.79 0.84
N GLU A 31 -0.39 -21.41 0.41
CA GLU A 31 0.83 -21.57 1.20
C GLU A 31 1.09 -20.39 2.13
N ILE A 32 1.54 -20.68 3.35
CA ILE A 32 1.96 -19.69 4.33
C ILE A 32 3.29 -19.09 3.93
N ILE A 33 3.32 -17.76 3.75
CA ILE A 33 4.54 -17.00 3.47
C ILE A 33 5.29 -16.73 4.78
N THR A 34 6.58 -17.04 4.86
CA THR A 34 7.37 -16.91 6.10
C THR A 34 8.56 -15.97 5.98
N SER A 35 9.08 -15.74 4.77
CA SER A 35 10.13 -14.75 4.58
C SER A 35 10.19 -14.21 3.15
N THR A 36 10.88 -13.09 2.98
CA THR A 36 11.16 -12.48 1.67
C THR A 36 12.61 -12.02 1.62
N LYS A 37 13.23 -12.06 0.44
CA LYS A 37 14.60 -11.57 0.23
C LYS A 37 14.86 -11.24 -1.23
N GLY A 38 15.27 -10.01 -1.51
CA GLY A 38 15.51 -9.55 -2.87
C GLY A 38 14.23 -9.66 -3.70
N ILE A 39 14.26 -10.43 -4.78
CA ILE A 39 13.08 -10.64 -5.64
C ILE A 39 12.30 -11.92 -5.29
N TYR A 40 12.53 -12.50 -4.11
CA TYR A 40 11.95 -13.79 -3.74
C TYR A 40 11.06 -13.71 -2.50
N VAL A 41 10.02 -14.54 -2.53
CA VAL A 41 9.11 -14.86 -1.44
C VAL A 41 9.29 -16.35 -1.12
N GLU A 42 9.47 -16.67 0.16
CA GLU A 42 9.70 -18.03 0.65
C GLU A 42 8.52 -18.46 1.54
N THR A 43 8.02 -19.68 1.34
CA THR A 43 6.91 -20.25 2.09
C THR A 43 7.41 -21.14 3.24
N ALA A 44 6.53 -21.43 4.20
CA ALA A 44 6.81 -22.35 5.31
C ALA A 44 7.11 -23.79 4.83
N SER A 45 6.60 -24.19 3.68
CA SER A 45 6.88 -25.50 3.06
C SER A 45 8.26 -25.56 2.39
N GLY A 46 8.97 -24.44 2.32
CA GLY A 46 10.28 -24.32 1.68
C GLY A 46 10.23 -23.91 0.20
N HIS A 47 9.06 -23.61 -0.36
CA HIS A 47 8.98 -23.11 -1.73
C HIS A 47 9.51 -21.69 -1.83
N ARG A 48 10.27 -21.43 -2.90
CA ARG A 48 10.89 -20.13 -3.18
C ARG A 48 10.38 -19.60 -4.50
N MET A 49 9.53 -18.59 -4.42
CA MET A 49 8.82 -17.99 -5.56
C MET A 49 9.45 -16.65 -5.93
N MET A 50 9.59 -16.38 -7.22
CA MET A 50 10.02 -15.06 -7.69
C MET A 50 8.83 -14.10 -7.69
N ASP A 51 8.99 -12.93 -7.09
CA ASP A 51 7.94 -11.93 -6.95
C ASP A 51 7.87 -11.02 -8.19
N PHE A 52 7.03 -11.42 -9.15
CA PHE A 52 6.70 -10.60 -10.32
C PHE A 52 5.61 -9.55 -10.06
N THR A 53 5.12 -9.47 -8.82
CA THR A 53 4.12 -8.46 -8.41
C THR A 53 4.78 -7.27 -7.72
N SER A 54 6.02 -7.42 -7.24
CA SER A 54 6.71 -6.45 -6.39
C SER A 54 5.87 -6.03 -5.17
N GLY A 55 5.21 -6.98 -4.51
CA GLY A 55 4.32 -6.70 -3.37
C GLY A 55 3.24 -5.67 -3.68
N GLN A 56 2.53 -5.83 -4.81
CA GLN A 56 1.64 -4.82 -5.41
C GLN A 56 2.38 -3.53 -5.81
N MET A 57 3.36 -3.67 -6.71
CA MET A 57 4.08 -2.58 -7.37
C MET A 57 4.86 -1.64 -6.42
N SER A 58 5.17 -2.10 -5.19
CA SER A 58 5.75 -1.27 -4.12
C SER A 58 7.21 -1.62 -3.80
N THR A 59 7.60 -2.89 -3.92
CA THR A 59 8.93 -3.39 -3.54
C THR A 59 9.95 -3.25 -4.68
N LEU A 60 10.10 -2.03 -5.21
CA LEU A 60 10.88 -1.75 -6.44
C LEU A 60 12.38 -2.07 -6.33
N ILE A 61 12.96 -1.96 -5.14
CA ILE A 61 14.39 -2.22 -4.88
C ILE A 61 14.63 -3.58 -4.20
N GLY A 62 13.62 -4.45 -4.20
CA GLY A 62 13.68 -5.77 -3.60
C GLY A 62 13.38 -5.80 -2.09
N HIS A 63 12.90 -6.95 -1.64
CA HIS A 63 12.54 -7.24 -0.26
C HIS A 63 13.79 -7.21 0.63
N GLY A 64 13.70 -6.50 1.77
CA GLY A 64 14.76 -6.47 2.77
C GLY A 64 16.05 -5.77 2.31
N HIS A 65 15.95 -4.72 1.49
CA HIS A 65 17.12 -3.94 1.05
C HIS A 65 17.94 -3.46 2.27
N PRO A 66 19.25 -3.79 2.37
CA PRO A 66 20.02 -3.59 3.60
C PRO A 66 20.04 -2.13 4.11
N GLU A 67 20.11 -1.16 3.20
CA GLU A 67 20.08 0.26 3.56
C GLU A 67 18.72 0.67 4.14
N VAL A 68 17.61 0.18 3.57
CA VAL A 68 16.26 0.49 4.07
C VAL A 68 16.07 -0.12 5.46
N VAL A 69 16.46 -1.39 5.63
CA VAL A 69 16.39 -2.07 6.93
C VAL A 69 17.18 -1.33 7.99
N LYS A 70 18.40 -0.88 7.66
CA LYS A 70 19.24 -0.09 8.58
C LYS A 70 18.55 1.24 8.95
N VAL A 71 18.10 2.01 7.96
CA VAL A 71 17.46 3.31 8.19
C VAL A 71 16.18 3.17 9.02
N VAL A 72 15.34 2.18 8.71
CA VAL A 72 14.12 1.90 9.47
C VAL A 72 14.45 1.53 10.92
N ASN A 73 15.45 0.67 11.15
CA ASN A 73 15.86 0.29 12.50
C ASN A 73 16.38 1.50 13.30
N ASP A 74 17.31 2.26 12.71
CA ASP A 74 17.89 3.44 13.37
C ASP A 74 16.82 4.47 13.73
N HIS A 75 15.86 4.74 12.83
CA HIS A 75 14.76 5.66 13.11
C HIS A 75 13.74 5.09 14.10
N ALA A 76 13.41 3.80 14.04
CA ALA A 76 12.51 3.18 15.01
C ALA A 76 13.05 3.26 16.45
N GLN A 77 14.38 3.29 16.62
CA GLN A 77 15.01 3.44 17.94
C GLN A 77 15.05 4.87 18.46
N HIS A 78 15.06 5.88 17.59
CA HIS A 78 15.44 7.25 17.97
C HIS A 78 14.47 8.35 17.53
N LEU A 79 13.60 8.09 16.54
CA LEU A 79 12.70 9.06 15.93
C LEU A 79 11.59 8.34 15.13
N ASP A 80 10.74 7.59 15.84
CA ASP A 80 9.74 6.68 15.28
C ASP A 80 8.42 7.37 14.94
N HIS A 81 7.89 8.19 15.85
CA HIS A 81 6.60 8.85 15.67
C HIS A 81 6.52 10.21 16.36
N LEU A 82 5.88 11.17 15.69
CA LEU A 82 5.74 12.55 16.14
C LEU A 82 4.29 13.01 16.05
N PHE A 83 3.94 13.98 16.90
CA PHE A 83 2.69 14.72 16.78
C PHE A 83 2.68 15.56 15.49
N SER A 84 1.50 15.75 14.87
CA SER A 84 1.33 16.42 13.57
C SER A 84 1.82 17.87 13.49
N GLY A 85 1.96 18.55 14.63
CA GLY A 85 2.56 19.89 14.70
C GLY A 85 4.08 19.92 14.80
N MET A 86 4.74 18.77 14.93
CA MET A 86 6.19 18.66 15.04
C MET A 86 6.81 18.35 13.69
N ILE A 87 7.99 18.92 13.43
CA ILE A 87 8.71 18.77 12.16
C ILE A 87 10.05 18.09 12.44
N SER A 88 10.45 17.19 11.55
CA SER A 88 11.72 16.47 11.63
C SER A 88 12.56 16.61 10.36
N PRO A 89 13.90 16.43 10.42
CA PRO A 89 14.74 16.47 9.24
C PRO A 89 14.30 15.51 8.10
N PRO A 90 13.88 14.25 8.36
CA PRO A 90 13.42 13.35 7.30
C PRO A 90 12.25 13.89 6.47
N VAL A 91 11.24 14.49 7.10
CA VAL A 91 10.06 15.01 6.36
C VAL A 91 10.41 16.25 5.53
N ILE A 92 11.30 17.11 6.02
CA ILE A 92 11.81 18.27 5.25
C ILE A 92 12.62 17.79 4.05
N ASN A 93 13.54 16.85 4.26
CA ASN A 93 14.41 16.34 3.22
C ASN A 93 13.61 15.60 2.14
N LEU A 94 12.60 14.83 2.53
CA LEU A 94 11.68 14.17 1.61
C LEU A 94 10.86 15.19 0.81
N ALA A 95 10.31 16.22 1.48
CA ALA A 95 9.58 17.29 0.81
C ALA A 95 10.42 17.97 -0.26
N LYS A 96 11.66 18.35 0.08
CA LYS A 96 12.59 18.99 -0.87
C LYS A 96 12.87 18.09 -2.08
N ARG A 97 13.30 16.85 -1.84
CA ARG A 97 13.60 15.90 -2.93
C ARG A 97 12.40 15.64 -3.83
N LEU A 98 11.20 15.59 -3.26
CA LEU A 98 9.96 15.35 -4.02
C LEU A 98 9.60 16.58 -4.87
N THR A 99 9.64 17.78 -4.30
CA THR A 99 9.30 19.01 -5.03
C THR A 99 10.33 19.31 -6.12
N ASP A 100 11.60 18.94 -5.92
CA ASP A 100 12.67 19.15 -6.90
C ASP A 100 12.49 18.34 -8.19
N VAL A 101 11.79 17.20 -8.12
CA VAL A 101 11.49 16.35 -9.29
C VAL A 101 10.07 16.54 -9.82
N ALA A 102 9.25 17.34 -9.16
CA ALA A 102 7.88 17.61 -9.56
C ALA A 102 7.83 18.64 -10.71
N PRO A 103 6.77 18.63 -11.54
CA PRO A 103 6.51 19.69 -12.51
C PRO A 103 6.46 21.08 -11.87
N ALA A 104 6.81 22.11 -12.64
CA ALA A 104 6.76 23.50 -12.20
C ALA A 104 5.38 23.88 -11.63
N GLY A 105 5.36 24.54 -10.47
CA GLY A 105 4.15 24.92 -9.74
C GLY A 105 3.68 23.92 -8.67
N LEU A 106 4.34 22.77 -8.53
CA LEU A 106 4.11 21.80 -7.45
C LEU A 106 5.20 21.88 -6.38
N ASP A 107 5.28 23.04 -5.72
CA ASP A 107 6.38 23.40 -4.80
C ASP A 107 6.14 23.01 -3.34
N LYS A 108 5.04 22.31 -3.04
CA LYS A 108 4.66 21.91 -1.67
C LYS A 108 4.17 20.47 -1.64
N ALA A 109 4.62 19.74 -0.62
CA ALA A 109 4.18 18.38 -0.33
C ALA A 109 3.66 18.29 1.10
N PHE A 110 2.69 17.41 1.31
CA PHE A 110 2.29 16.90 2.62
C PHE A 110 2.18 15.38 2.49
N PHE A 111 2.41 14.66 3.58
CA PHE A 111 2.58 13.21 3.56
C PHE A 111 1.47 12.50 4.31
N LEU A 112 1.02 11.39 3.74
CA LEU A 112 -0.02 10.51 4.27
C LEU A 112 0.48 9.06 4.17
N SER A 113 -0.24 8.14 4.79
CA SER A 113 0.21 6.77 4.96
C SER A 113 -0.07 5.89 3.72
N THR A 114 -1.12 6.22 2.97
CA THR A 114 -1.57 5.40 1.83
C THR A 114 -1.86 6.24 0.57
N GLY A 115 -1.85 5.57 -0.59
CA GLY A 115 -2.27 6.20 -1.85
C GLY A 115 -3.75 6.60 -1.86
N GLY A 116 -4.62 5.83 -1.19
CA GLY A 116 -6.04 6.14 -1.04
C GLY A 116 -6.27 7.46 -0.29
N GLU A 117 -5.61 7.64 0.87
CA GLU A 117 -5.66 8.90 1.62
C GLU A 117 -5.08 10.07 0.81
N SER A 118 -4.02 9.83 0.03
CA SER A 118 -3.44 10.85 -0.84
C SER A 118 -4.45 11.36 -1.86
N ASN A 119 -5.26 10.47 -2.44
CA ASN A 119 -6.33 10.84 -3.36
C ASN A 119 -7.52 11.52 -2.65
N GLU A 120 -7.89 11.09 -1.44
CA GLU A 120 -8.89 11.81 -0.60
C GLU A 120 -8.49 13.28 -0.40
N ALA A 121 -7.23 13.49 -0.02
CA ALA A 121 -6.72 14.82 0.25
C ALA A 121 -6.59 15.67 -1.02
N ALA A 122 -6.19 15.06 -2.14
CA ALA A 122 -6.17 15.73 -3.45
C ALA A 122 -7.57 16.17 -3.90
N ILE A 123 -8.57 15.28 -3.80
CA ILE A 123 -9.97 15.59 -4.09
C ILE A 123 -10.46 16.73 -3.19
N ARG A 124 -10.19 16.67 -1.90
CA ARG A 124 -10.57 17.72 -0.94
C ARG A 124 -9.92 19.05 -1.28
N LEU A 125 -8.63 19.07 -1.62
CA LEU A 125 -7.91 20.28 -1.98
C LEU A 125 -8.46 20.89 -3.28
N ALA A 126 -8.77 20.07 -4.29
CA ALA A 126 -9.37 20.53 -5.53
C ALA A 126 -10.75 21.17 -5.31
N LYS A 127 -11.60 20.55 -4.49
CA LYS A 127 -12.91 21.11 -4.12
C LYS A 127 -12.77 22.42 -3.35
N PHE A 128 -11.85 22.47 -2.38
CA PHE A 128 -11.59 23.69 -1.62
C PHE A 128 -11.13 24.84 -2.50
N TYR A 129 -10.20 24.58 -3.43
CA TYR A 129 -9.68 25.61 -4.34
C TYR A 129 -10.71 26.09 -5.37
N THR A 130 -11.50 25.16 -5.94
CA THR A 130 -12.43 25.47 -7.02
C THR A 130 -13.82 25.90 -6.56
N GLY A 131 -14.20 25.54 -5.32
CA GLY A 131 -15.58 25.68 -4.81
C GLY A 131 -16.59 24.71 -5.42
N LYS A 132 -16.14 23.73 -6.22
CA LYS A 132 -17.01 22.75 -6.91
C LYS A 132 -17.15 21.45 -6.13
N PHE A 133 -18.14 20.63 -6.48
CA PHE A 133 -18.44 19.38 -5.76
C PHE A 133 -18.16 18.11 -6.57
N GLU A 134 -18.31 18.19 -7.89
CA GLU A 134 -18.23 17.06 -8.80
C GLU A 134 -16.78 16.69 -9.11
N ILE A 135 -16.52 15.38 -9.20
CA ILE A 135 -15.25 14.80 -9.64
C ILE A 135 -15.55 13.88 -10.81
N VAL A 136 -14.76 14.00 -11.88
CA VAL A 136 -14.87 13.13 -13.05
C VAL A 136 -13.83 12.03 -12.95
N GLY A 137 -14.28 10.78 -12.82
CA GLY A 137 -13.45 9.57 -12.88
C GLY A 137 -13.45 8.96 -14.29
N LEU A 138 -12.41 8.19 -14.62
CA LEU A 138 -12.33 7.45 -15.88
C LEU A 138 -12.73 5.98 -15.66
N ALA A 139 -13.40 5.38 -16.64
CA ALA A 139 -14.01 4.05 -16.51
C ALA A 139 -13.01 2.90 -16.17
N ALA A 140 -11.72 3.08 -16.48
CA ALA A 140 -10.69 2.08 -16.22
C ALA A 140 -9.68 2.53 -15.14
N SER A 141 -10.00 3.55 -14.35
CA SER A 141 -9.08 4.07 -13.33
C SER A 141 -9.15 3.30 -12.01
N TRP A 142 -8.07 3.39 -11.24
CA TRP A 142 -7.97 2.94 -9.85
C TRP A 142 -7.30 4.03 -9.01
N HIS A 143 -8.02 4.53 -8.01
CA HIS A 143 -7.61 5.59 -7.09
C HIS A 143 -7.63 5.14 -5.62
N GLY A 144 -8.04 3.91 -5.32
CA GLY A 144 -8.01 3.31 -3.99
C GLY A 144 -9.40 3.03 -3.43
N MET A 145 -9.43 2.43 -2.24
CA MET A 145 -10.66 1.88 -1.64
C MET A 145 -11.29 2.77 -0.55
N THR A 146 -10.72 3.96 -0.28
CA THR A 146 -11.32 4.93 0.64
C THR A 146 -12.52 5.63 -0.02
N GLY A 147 -13.43 6.19 0.77
CA GLY A 147 -14.76 6.61 0.29
C GLY A 147 -14.78 7.51 -0.96
N ALA A 148 -14.07 8.65 -0.95
CA ALA A 148 -14.03 9.55 -2.11
C ALA A 148 -13.15 9.00 -3.23
N SER A 149 -12.07 8.30 -2.90
CA SER A 149 -11.19 7.67 -3.88
C SER A 149 -11.90 6.57 -4.68
N LEU A 150 -12.69 5.73 -4.00
CA LEU A 150 -13.54 4.72 -4.60
C LEU A 150 -14.63 5.37 -5.46
N GLY A 151 -15.23 6.46 -4.98
CA GLY A 151 -16.22 7.23 -5.74
C GLY A 151 -15.67 7.94 -6.99
N ALA A 152 -14.34 8.07 -7.11
CA ALA A 152 -13.66 8.68 -8.26
C ALA A 152 -13.11 7.65 -9.26
N GLN A 153 -13.35 6.35 -9.06
CA GLN A 153 -12.95 5.27 -9.97
C GLN A 153 -14.16 4.45 -10.43
N TYR A 154 -13.95 3.60 -11.43
CA TYR A 154 -15.00 2.72 -11.97
C TYR A 154 -14.58 1.25 -12.08
N HIS A 155 -13.40 0.90 -11.55
CA HIS A 155 -12.87 -0.47 -11.58
C HIS A 155 -13.44 -1.38 -10.48
N ALA A 156 -13.73 -0.85 -9.29
CA ALA A 156 -14.22 -1.63 -8.15
C ALA A 156 -15.43 -0.93 -7.50
N GLY A 157 -16.33 -1.72 -6.90
CA GLY A 157 -17.54 -1.22 -6.23
C GLY A 157 -18.77 -1.08 -7.15
N GLN A 158 -18.62 -1.36 -8.44
CA GLN A 158 -19.69 -1.40 -9.43
C GLN A 158 -19.61 -2.74 -10.15
N THR A 159 -20.15 -3.81 -9.55
CA THR A 159 -20.37 -5.06 -10.29
C THR A 159 -21.19 -4.69 -11.52
N PRO A 160 -20.78 -5.03 -12.77
CA PRO A 160 -21.73 -5.00 -13.86
C PRO A 160 -22.93 -5.82 -13.38
N GLN A 161 -24.15 -5.31 -13.49
CA GLN A 161 -25.30 -6.21 -13.56
C GLN A 161 -24.92 -7.22 -14.65
N GLN A 162 -24.52 -8.42 -14.26
CA GLN A 162 -24.63 -9.56 -15.15
C GLN A 162 -26.08 -9.50 -15.59
N SER A 163 -26.27 -9.40 -16.91
CA SER A 163 -27.57 -9.45 -17.57
C SER A 163 -28.48 -10.35 -16.75
N ILE A 164 -29.52 -9.76 -16.13
CA ILE A 164 -30.66 -10.53 -15.68
C ILE A 164 -31.11 -11.24 -16.96
N GLY A 165 -30.83 -12.54 -17.01
CA GLY A 165 -31.09 -13.35 -18.19
C GLY A 165 -32.53 -13.14 -18.61
N SER A 166 -32.73 -12.96 -19.90
CA SER A 166 -34.03 -13.07 -20.52
C SER A 166 -34.69 -14.39 -20.13
N ALA A 167 -35.70 -14.33 -19.27
CA ALA A 167 -36.89 -15.19 -19.24
C ALA A 167 -37.95 -14.53 -18.35
#